data_AF-A0A1E1X0F2-F1
#
_entry.id   AF-A0A1E1X0F2-F1
#
_cell.length_a   1.000
_cell.length_b   1.000
_cell.length_c   1.000
_cell.angle_alpha   90.00
_cell.angle_beta   90.00
_cell.angle_gamma   90.00
#
_symmetry.space_group_name_H-M   'P 1'
#
loop_
_entity.id
_entity.type
_entity.pdbx_description
1 polymer ?
#
loop_
_entity_poly.entity_id
_entity_poly.type
_entity_poly.pdbx_seq_one_letter_code
_entity_poly.pdbx_strand_id
1 'polypeptide(L)'
;IRKFCLWVLVQPLVSHCLFRKCHSLLPTFYAAYSTFFLLYNVGWLITSSLYALYIAFFISARYRSIVACYVLGFAVIIHSAFPVLTFLKPIYLYHGSVETFLTQVGLTWTAARCVSFAVDAIRTPASEGSPK
;
A
#
# COMPACT_ATOMS: atom_id res chain seq x y z
N ILE A 1 -7.03 2.96 -20.95
CA ILE A 1 -8.33 2.48 -20.39
C ILE A 1 -8.58 1.00 -20.70
N ARG A 2 -8.51 0.54 -21.95
CA ARG A 2 -8.85 -0.86 -22.34
C ARG A 2 -8.08 -1.97 -21.59
N LYS A 3 -6.79 -1.76 -21.29
CA LYS A 3 -5.97 -2.70 -20.50
C LYS A 3 -6.39 -2.80 -19.03
N PHE A 4 -6.89 -1.71 -18.43
CA PHE A 4 -7.33 -1.69 -17.02
C PHE A 4 -8.70 -2.34 -16.82
N CYS A 5 -9.56 -2.30 -17.85
CA CYS A 5 -10.94 -2.79 -17.75
C CYS A 5 -11.00 -4.28 -17.38
N LEU A 6 -10.13 -5.10 -17.96
CA LEU A 6 -10.05 -6.54 -17.64
C LEU A 6 -9.68 -6.75 -16.17
N TRP A 7 -8.64 -6.06 -15.69
CA TRP A 7 -8.22 -6.15 -14.29
C TRP A 7 -9.36 -5.72 -13.36
N VAL A 8 -9.97 -4.56 -13.61
CA VAL A 8 -11.07 -4.00 -12.80
C VAL A 8 -12.30 -4.91 -12.75
N LEU A 9 -12.59 -5.67 -13.82
CA LEU A 9 -13.70 -6.62 -13.84
C LEU A 9 -13.36 -7.97 -13.18
N VAL A 10 -12.12 -8.43 -13.31
CA VAL A 10 -11.67 -9.70 -12.70
C VAL A 10 -11.75 -9.62 -11.17
N GLN A 11 -11.37 -8.50 -10.58
CA GLN A 11 -11.38 -8.35 -9.12
C GLN A 11 -12.77 -8.61 -8.49
N PRO A 12 -13.86 -7.91 -8.83
CA PRO A 12 -15.17 -8.11 -8.20
C PRO A 12 -15.75 -9.50 -8.51
N LEU A 13 -15.55 -10.03 -9.73
CA LEU A 13 -16.06 -11.35 -10.10
C LEU A 13 -15.42 -12.47 -9.29
N VAL A 14 -14.09 -12.47 -9.20
CA VAL A 14 -13.35 -13.50 -8.44
C VAL A 14 -13.56 -13.31 -6.94
N SER A 15 -13.61 -12.07 -6.46
CA SER A 15 -13.92 -11.77 -5.05
C SER A 15 -15.31 -12.28 -4.66
N HIS A 16 -16.32 -12.09 -5.51
CA HIS A 16 -17.69 -12.57 -5.25
C HIS A 16 -17.75 -14.11 -5.19
N CYS A 17 -17.02 -14.80 -6.07
CA CYS A 17 -16.90 -16.26 -6.03
C CYS A 17 -16.18 -16.76 -4.77
N LEU A 18 -15.06 -16.13 -4.40
CA LEU A 18 -14.30 -16.50 -3.20
C LEU A 18 -15.09 -16.21 -1.93
N PHE A 19 -15.82 -15.10 -1.88
CA PHE A 19 -16.68 -14.75 -0.73
C PHE A 19 -17.79 -15.78 -0.51
N ARG A 20 -18.28 -16.45 -1.56
CA ARG A 20 -19.29 -17.51 -1.41
C ARG A 20 -18.73 -18.86 -0.98
N LYS A 21 -17.47 -19.17 -1.30
CA LYS A 21 -16.91 -20.53 -1.16
C LYS A 21 -15.80 -20.65 -0.12
N CYS A 22 -14.89 -19.67 -0.04
CA CYS A 22 -13.68 -19.76 0.77
C CYS A 22 -13.25 -18.39 1.33
N HIS A 23 -13.81 -18.01 2.49
CA HIS A 23 -13.47 -16.76 3.18
C HIS A 23 -11.98 -16.64 3.58
N SER A 24 -11.34 -17.76 3.92
CA SER A 24 -9.93 -17.77 4.34
C SER A 24 -8.95 -17.41 3.22
N LEU A 25 -9.31 -17.61 1.96
CA LEU A 25 -8.44 -17.34 0.80
C LEU A 25 -8.55 -15.90 0.29
N LEU A 26 -9.55 -15.12 0.73
CA LEU A 26 -9.77 -13.74 0.30
C LEU A 26 -8.57 -12.81 0.57
N PRO A 27 -7.95 -12.79 1.77
CA PRO A 27 -6.81 -11.93 2.04
C PRO A 27 -5.63 -12.23 1.11
N THR A 28 -5.34 -13.51 0.87
CA THR A 28 -4.28 -13.95 -0.03
C THR A 28 -4.58 -13.57 -1.47
N PHE A 29 -5.83 -13.73 -1.92
CA PHE A 29 -6.25 -13.31 -3.25
C PHE A 29 -6.09 -11.80 -3.44
N TYR A 30 -6.58 -10.98 -2.51
CA TYR A 30 -6.45 -9.53 -2.60
C TYR A 30 -5.00 -9.07 -2.62
N ALA A 31 -4.15 -9.68 -1.77
CA ALA A 31 -2.73 -9.39 -1.76
C ALA A 31 -2.11 -9.72 -3.12
N ALA A 32 -2.25 -10.97 -3.60
CA ALA A 32 -1.63 -11.41 -4.85
C ALA A 32 -2.15 -10.63 -6.06
N TYR A 33 -3.47 -10.44 -6.16
CA TYR A 33 -4.08 -9.64 -7.22
C TYR A 33 -3.52 -8.22 -7.24
N SER A 34 -3.42 -7.56 -6.09
CA SER A 34 -2.90 -6.20 -5.98
C SER A 34 -1.42 -6.14 -6.38
N THR A 35 -0.61 -7.13 -5.97
CA THR A 35 0.80 -7.24 -6.37
C THR A 35 0.94 -7.35 -7.90
N PHE A 36 0.21 -8.29 -8.52
CA PHE A 36 0.27 -8.48 -9.96
C PHE A 36 -0.24 -7.27 -10.72
N PHE A 37 -1.32 -6.65 -10.22
CA PHE A 37 -1.87 -5.44 -10.81
C PHE A 37 -0.85 -4.29 -10.81
N LEU A 38 -0.19 -4.04 -9.67
CA LEU A 38 0.83 -3.00 -9.54
C LEU A 38 2.06 -3.31 -10.39
N LEU A 39 2.54 -4.55 -10.34
CA LEU A 39 3.74 -4.96 -11.09
C LEU A 39 3.53 -4.82 -12.60
N TYR A 40 2.35 -5.20 -13.11
CA TYR A 40 2.03 -5.17 -14.53
C TYR A 40 1.71 -3.77 -15.06
N ASN A 41 0.99 -2.94 -14.29
CA ASN A 41 0.50 -1.64 -14.77
C ASN A 41 1.37 -0.45 -14.36
N VAL A 42 2.14 -0.59 -13.29
CA VAL A 42 2.86 0.53 -12.67
C VAL A 42 4.37 0.25 -12.64
N GLY A 43 4.76 -1.02 -12.52
CA GLY A 43 6.15 -1.44 -12.60
C GLY A 43 6.75 -1.85 -11.26
N TRP A 44 7.92 -2.47 -11.34
CA TRP A 44 8.55 -3.13 -10.19
C TRP A 44 9.05 -2.16 -9.13
N LEU A 45 9.59 -1.00 -9.53
CA LEU A 45 10.14 0.02 -8.62
C LEU A 45 9.08 0.59 -7.68
N ILE A 46 7.90 0.87 -8.22
CA ILE A 46 6.80 1.47 -7.45
C ILE A 46 6.17 0.40 -6.56
N THR A 47 6.01 -0.82 -7.09
CA THR A 47 5.56 -1.96 -6.30
C THR A 47 6.48 -2.22 -5.11
N SER A 48 7.80 -2.26 -5.30
CA SER A 48 8.76 -2.47 -4.21
C SER A 48 8.75 -1.34 -3.18
N SER A 49 8.58 -0.08 -3.63
CA SER A 49 8.47 1.08 -2.75
C SER A 49 7.25 0.99 -1.82
N LEU A 50 6.10 0.54 -2.36
CA LEU A 50 4.90 0.30 -1.55
C LEU A 50 5.12 -0.80 -0.51
N TYR A 51 5.77 -1.91 -0.88
CA TYR A 51 6.11 -2.98 0.06
C TYR A 51 7.08 -2.52 1.15
N ALA A 52 8.11 -1.75 0.80
CA ALA A 52 9.03 -1.18 1.77
C ALA A 52 8.29 -0.30 2.79
N LEU A 53 7.31 0.49 2.32
CA LEU A 53 6.47 1.31 3.19
C LEU A 53 5.63 0.44 4.15
N TYR A 54 4.96 -0.59 3.64
CA TYR A 54 4.21 -1.53 4.48
C TYR A 54 5.09 -2.17 5.56
N ILE A 55 6.30 -2.61 5.19
CA ILE A 55 7.26 -3.23 6.12
C ILE A 55 7.70 -2.22 7.19
N ALA A 56 8.03 -0.98 6.81
CA ALA A 56 8.44 0.05 7.75
C ALA A 56 7.35 0.39 8.79
N PHE A 57 6.10 0.48 8.35
CA PHE A 57 4.96 0.68 9.26
C PHE A 57 4.69 -0.54 10.13
N PHE A 58 4.79 -1.75 9.57
CA PHE A 58 4.65 -2.98 10.35
C PHE A 58 5.69 -3.08 11.46
N ILE A 59 6.95 -2.77 11.14
CA ILE A 59 8.05 -2.72 12.13
C ILE A 59 7.75 -1.67 13.20
N SER A 60 7.34 -0.46 12.80
CA SER A 60 7.01 0.62 13.74
C SER A 60 5.86 0.25 14.69
N ALA A 61 4.83 -0.42 14.16
CA ALA A 61 3.72 -0.96 14.94
C ALA A 61 4.17 -2.09 15.88
N ARG A 62 5.06 -2.97 15.42
CA ARG A 62 5.61 -4.07 16.22
C ARG A 62 6.38 -3.57 17.44
N TYR A 63 7.13 -2.48 17.30
CA TYR A 63 7.82 -1.80 18.40
C TYR A 63 6.94 -0.85 19.21
N ARG A 64 5.63 -0.78 18.90
CA ARG A 64 4.66 0.09 19.56
C ARG A 64 5.02 1.57 19.57
N SER A 65 5.78 2.04 18.57
CA SER A 65 6.22 3.43 18.48
C SER A 65 5.27 4.26 17.61
N ILE A 66 4.33 4.95 18.25
CA ILE A 66 3.40 5.87 17.59
C ILE A 66 4.16 7.01 16.89
N VAL A 67 5.23 7.50 17.53
CA VAL A 67 6.07 8.57 16.98
C VAL A 67 6.72 8.13 15.67
N ALA A 68 7.26 6.91 15.60
CA ALA A 68 7.84 6.38 14.37
C ALA A 68 6.81 6.32 13.23
N CYS A 69 5.57 5.88 13.51
CA CYS A 69 4.50 5.87 12.51
C CYS A 69 4.19 7.28 11.99
N TYR A 70 4.07 8.29 12.86
CA TYR A 70 3.82 9.66 12.42
C TYR A 70 4.99 10.26 11.64
N VAL A 71 6.22 10.03 12.08
CA VAL A 71 7.43 10.51 11.38
C VAL A 71 7.53 9.89 9.98
N LEU A 72 7.29 8.58 9.85
CA LEU A 72 7.26 7.91 8.54
C LEU A 72 6.16 8.47 7.63
N GLY A 73 4.94 8.65 8.16
CA GLY A 73 3.84 9.23 7.40
C GLY A 73 4.15 10.66 6.93
N PHE A 74 4.70 11.48 7.83
CA PHE A 74 5.10 12.85 7.51
C PHE A 74 6.21 12.90 6.46
N ALA A 75 7.20 12.00 6.53
CA ALA A 75 8.26 11.90 5.54
C ALA A 75 7.70 11.60 4.14
N VAL A 76 6.72 10.70 4.02
CA VAL A 76 6.07 10.40 2.73
C VAL A 76 5.24 11.59 2.23
N ILE A 77 4.55 12.31 3.11
CA ILE A 77 3.80 13.51 2.73
C ILE A 77 4.73 14.60 2.22
N ILE A 78 5.84 14.89 2.91
CA ILE A 78 6.84 15.87 2.48
C ILE A 78 7.44 15.47 1.12
N HIS A 79 7.80 14.19 0.97
CA HIS A 79 8.28 13.67 -0.31
C HIS A 79 7.28 13.90 -1.45
N SER A 80 6.00 13.63 -1.18
CA SER A 80 4.94 13.74 -2.18
C SER A 80 4.53 15.20 -2.47
N ALA A 81 4.61 16.08 -1.47
CA ALA A 81 4.28 17.50 -1.61
C ALA A 81 5.40 18.31 -2.30
N PHE A 82 6.65 17.88 -2.12
CA PHE A 82 7.82 18.55 -2.67
C PHE A 82 8.66 17.61 -3.56
N PRO A 83 8.16 17.25 -4.76
CA PRO A 83 8.87 16.35 -5.66
C PRO A 83 10.25 16.88 -6.10
N VAL A 84 10.47 18.20 -6.01
CA VAL A 84 11.74 18.88 -6.30
C VAL A 84 12.87 18.48 -5.35
N LEU A 85 12.57 18.05 -4.12
CA LEU A 85 13.56 17.79 -3.06
C LEU A 85 14.11 16.35 -3.06
N THR A 86 13.72 15.46 -3.98
CA THR A 86 13.92 14.00 -3.76
C THR A 86 14.82 13.25 -4.73
N PHE A 87 15.59 12.30 -4.16
CA PHE A 87 16.40 11.24 -4.79
C PHE A 87 15.70 10.37 -5.86
N LEU A 88 14.36 10.36 -5.92
CA LEU A 88 13.57 9.59 -6.90
C LEU A 88 13.26 10.38 -8.19
N LYS A 89 13.73 11.63 -8.32
CA LYS A 89 13.61 12.45 -9.53
C LYS A 89 14.01 11.72 -10.84
N PRO A 90 15.08 10.89 -10.87
CA PRO A 90 15.43 10.13 -12.07
C PRO A 90 14.35 9.11 -12.48
N ILE A 91 13.66 8.52 -11.50
CA ILE A 91 12.60 7.53 -11.73
C ILE A 91 11.33 8.21 -12.24
N TYR A 92 11.00 9.39 -11.71
CA TYR A 92 9.86 10.19 -12.16
C TYR A 92 10.04 10.83 -13.54
N LEU A 93 11.28 11.10 -13.96
CA LEU A 93 11.59 11.62 -15.30
C LEU A 93 11.64 10.51 -16.36
N TYR A 94 11.91 9.27 -15.95
CA TYR A 94 11.98 8.12 -16.85
C TYR A 94 10.60 7.50 -17.14
N HIS A 95 9.59 7.80 -16.33
CA HIS A 95 8.21 7.33 -16.47
C HIS A 95 7.28 8.47 -16.85
N GLY A 96 6.22 8.16 -17.61
CA GLY A 96 5.31 9.17 -18.13
C GLY A 96 4.63 9.96 -16.99
N SER A 97 4.19 11.19 -17.27
CA SER A 97 3.54 12.07 -16.28
C SER A 97 2.40 11.40 -15.48
N VAL A 98 1.69 10.46 -16.10
CA VAL A 98 0.60 9.69 -15.50
C VAL A 98 1.10 8.67 -14.46
N GLU A 99 2.18 7.94 -14.74
CA GLU A 99 2.75 6.95 -13.81
C GLU A 99 3.34 7.63 -12.59
N THR A 100 4.02 8.76 -12.80
CA THR A 100 4.52 9.66 -11.76
C THR A 100 3.39 10.14 -10.84
N PHE A 101 2.28 10.61 -11.41
CA PHE A 101 1.11 11.03 -10.65
C PHE A 101 0.48 9.87 -9.86
N LEU A 102 0.24 8.72 -10.51
CA LEU A 102 -0.33 7.55 -9.85
C LEU A 102 0.56 7.04 -8.70
N THR A 103 1.88 7.11 -8.86
CA THR A 103 2.84 6.76 -7.82
C THR A 103 2.75 7.70 -6.63
N GLN A 104 2.74 9.01 -6.87
CA GLN A 104 2.69 10.01 -5.81
C GLN A 104 1.38 9.91 -5.01
N VAL A 105 0.25 9.81 -5.71
CA VAL A 105 -1.06 9.62 -5.09
C VAL A 105 -1.12 8.28 -4.35
N GLY A 106 -0.65 7.21 -4.98
CA GLY A 106 -0.63 5.86 -4.40
C GLY A 106 0.20 5.79 -3.12
N LEU A 107 1.42 6.32 -3.13
CA LEU A 107 2.30 6.36 -1.96
C LEU A 107 1.70 7.17 -0.81
N THR A 108 1.17 8.36 -1.10
CA THR A 108 0.54 9.22 -0.07
C THR A 108 -0.67 8.52 0.54
N TRP A 109 -1.52 7.93 -0.30
CA TRP A 109 -2.72 7.21 0.14
C TRP A 109 -2.37 5.99 0.99
N THR A 110 -1.40 5.19 0.54
CA THR A 110 -0.92 4.02 1.29
C THR A 110 -0.31 4.44 2.63
N ALA A 111 0.51 5.49 2.67
CA ALA A 111 1.08 6.00 3.91
C ALA A 111 0.00 6.40 4.91
N ALA A 112 -1.02 7.16 4.47
CA ALA A 112 -2.12 7.57 5.34
C ALA A 112 -2.86 6.35 5.93
N ARG A 113 -3.16 5.34 5.12
CA ARG A 113 -3.79 4.10 5.58
C ARG A 113 -2.91 3.33 6.56
N CYS A 114 -1.62 3.20 6.26
CA CYS A 114 -0.67 2.51 7.13
C CYS A 114 -0.51 3.22 8.48
N VAL A 115 -0.44 4.56 8.53
CA VAL A 115 -0.41 5.32 9.78
C VAL A 115 -1.65 5.00 10.62
N SER A 116 -2.85 5.09 10.03
CA SER A 116 -4.10 4.80 10.73
C SER A 116 -4.09 3.38 11.32
N PHE A 117 -3.83 2.36 10.50
CA PHE A 117 -3.83 0.98 10.97
C PHE A 117 -2.73 0.70 12.00
N ALA A 118 -1.54 1.25 11.82
CA ALA A 118 -0.44 1.07 12.76
C ALA A 118 -0.77 1.72 14.11
N VAL A 119 -1.27 2.96 14.12
CA VAL A 119 -1.62 3.65 15.37
C VAL A 119 -2.77 2.93 16.09
N ASP A 120 -3.80 2.48 15.35
CA ASP A 120 -4.89 1.71 15.93
C ASP A 120 -4.38 0.40 16.56
N ALA A 121 -3.53 -0.35 15.84
CA ALA A 121 -2.93 -1.58 16.35
C ALA A 121 -2.06 -1.35 17.59
N ILE A 122 -1.36 -0.21 17.69
CA ILE A 122 -0.57 0.15 18.88
C ILE A 122 -1.47 0.54 20.05
N ARG A 123 -2.63 1.14 19.79
CA ARG A 123 -3.58 1.57 20.83
C ARG A 123 -4.43 0.42 21.35
N THR A 124 -4.70 -0.59 20.54
CA THR A 124 -5.38 -1.81 21.01
C THR A 124 -4.48 -2.58 21.99
N PRO A 125 -4.94 -2.85 23.22
CA PRO A 125 -4.19 -3.66 24.17
C PRO A 125 -4.10 -5.12 23.69
N ALA A 126 -2.99 -5.80 23.99
CA ALA A 126 -2.71 -7.16 23.52
C ALA A 126 -3.69 -8.24 24.05
N SER A 127 -4.65 -7.89 24.91
CA SER A 127 -5.55 -8.82 25.59
C SER A 127 -6.77 -9.26 24.78
N GLU A 128 -7.05 -8.68 23.62
CA GLU A 128 -8.21 -9.05 22.79
C GLU A 128 -7.89 -10.06 21.67
N GLY A 129 -6.66 -10.58 21.61
CA GLY A 129 -6.19 -11.48 20.54
C GLY A 129 -5.94 -12.93 20.95
N SER A 130 -6.33 -13.38 22.16
CA SER A 130 -6.32 -14.81 22.48
C SER A 130 -7.63 -15.43 21.97
N PRO A 131 -7.60 -16.37 21.01
CA PRO A 131 -8.76 -17.24 20.83
C PRO A 131 -8.98 -17.99 22.15
N LYS A 132 -10.20 -17.92 22.68
CA LYS A 132 -10.73 -18.95 23.57
C LYS A 132 -11.32 -20.05 22.71
#